data_AF-A0A358RJB2-F1
#
_entry.id   AF-A0A358RJB2-F1
#
_cell.length_a   1.000
_cell.length_b   1.000
_cell.length_c   1.000
_cell.angle_alpha   90.00
_cell.angle_beta   90.00
_cell.angle_gamma   90.00
#
_symmetry.space_group_name_H-M   'P 1'
#
loop_
_entity.id
_entity.type
_entity.pdbx_description
1 polymer ?
#
loop_
_entity_poly.entity_id
_entity_poly.type
_entity_poly.pdbx_seq_one_letter_code
_entity_poly.pdbx_strand_id
1 'polypeptide(L)'
;MLDYNEPRNQLKEMRAEMVRAYESINPAKIRDRIKELEAIQNADGFWDDPDNAKKVSKEISQLQSKIEKFEKMIAKIDDALDTIDIAELEGDESEDEKILTTVHDLSEAVESLSLATLLSGKYDSLNAILTLHAGAGGTEAQDWCSMLYRMYTRYCERRGWACTELDYLAGDEAGIKSVTFRV
;
A
#
# COMPACT_ATOMS: atom_id res chain seq x y z
N MET A 1 13.39 -28.88 -15.18
CA MET A 1 14.07 -27.60 -15.45
C MET A 1 13.09 -26.45 -15.62
N LEU A 2 13.00 -25.60 -14.61
CA LEU A 2 12.39 -24.28 -14.69
C LEU A 2 13.11 -23.41 -15.74
N ASP A 3 12.35 -22.63 -16.51
CA ASP A 3 12.94 -21.53 -17.29
C ASP A 3 13.11 -20.33 -16.36
N TYR A 4 14.34 -20.08 -15.90
CA TYR A 4 14.65 -18.99 -14.98
C TYR A 4 14.43 -17.60 -15.58
N ASN A 5 14.26 -17.45 -16.91
CA ASN A 5 14.06 -16.14 -17.52
C ASN A 5 12.77 -15.46 -17.09
N GLU A 6 11.68 -16.22 -16.95
CA GLU A 6 10.38 -15.68 -16.53
C GLU A 6 10.41 -15.13 -15.10
N PRO A 7 10.78 -15.90 -14.05
CA PRO A 7 10.87 -15.37 -12.68
C PRO A 7 11.91 -14.26 -12.56
N ARG A 8 13.04 -14.34 -13.27
CA ARG A 8 14.05 -13.27 -13.32
C ARG A 8 13.48 -11.96 -13.86
N ASN A 9 12.69 -12.01 -14.93
CA ASN A 9 12.06 -10.81 -15.50
C ASN A 9 11.02 -10.23 -14.55
N GLN A 10 10.21 -11.07 -13.90
CA GLN A 10 9.26 -10.63 -12.88
C GLN A 10 9.96 -9.89 -11.73
N LEU A 11 11.03 -10.45 -11.18
CA LEU A 11 11.81 -9.79 -10.11
C LEU A 11 12.42 -8.46 -10.58
N LYS A 12 12.92 -8.38 -11.81
CA LYS A 12 13.45 -7.11 -12.38
C LYS A 12 12.37 -6.04 -12.51
N GLU A 13 11.16 -6.41 -12.92
CA GLU A 13 10.01 -5.49 -12.99
C GLU A 13 9.60 -5.02 -11.59
N MET A 14 9.45 -5.94 -10.63
CA MET A 14 9.17 -5.64 -9.22
C MET A 14 10.22 -4.68 -8.64
N ARG A 15 11.50 -4.94 -8.91
CA ARG A 15 12.60 -4.07 -8.47
C ARG A 15 12.45 -2.66 -9.05
N ALA A 16 12.21 -2.54 -10.36
CA ALA A 16 12.05 -1.25 -11.01
C ALA A 16 10.84 -0.48 -10.47
N GLU A 17 9.74 -1.17 -10.16
CA GLU A 17 8.59 -0.59 -9.49
C GLU A 17 8.92 -0.08 -8.09
N MET A 18 9.58 -0.91 -7.26
CA MET A 18 9.97 -0.53 -5.91
C MET A 18 10.93 0.65 -5.87
N VAL A 19 11.86 0.74 -6.83
CA VAL A 19 12.75 1.91 -6.98
C VAL A 19 11.94 3.17 -7.30
N ARG A 20 11.00 3.11 -8.25
CA ARG A 20 10.12 4.25 -8.57
C ARG A 20 9.26 4.66 -7.37
N ALA A 21 8.69 3.69 -6.65
CA ALA A 21 7.90 3.94 -5.45
C ALA A 21 8.76 4.58 -4.35
N TYR A 22 9.98 4.09 -4.14
CA TYR A 22 10.94 4.66 -3.20
C TYR A 22 11.32 6.10 -3.56
N GLU A 23 11.56 6.41 -4.84
CA GLU A 23 11.84 7.77 -5.28
C GLU A 23 10.65 8.71 -5.07
N SER A 24 9.42 8.22 -5.28
CA SER A 24 8.20 9.02 -5.13
C SER A 24 7.97 9.54 -3.70
N ILE A 25 8.48 8.85 -2.68
CA ILE A 25 8.38 9.31 -1.28
C ILE A 25 9.45 10.35 -0.90
N ASN A 26 10.34 10.71 -1.84
CA ASN A 26 11.45 11.64 -1.66
C ASN A 26 12.33 11.28 -0.44
N PRO A 27 13.11 10.20 -0.52
CA PRO A 27 13.86 9.67 0.60
C PRO A 27 14.96 10.64 1.07
N ALA A 28 15.48 11.49 0.17
CA ALA A 28 16.42 12.55 0.52
C ALA A 28 15.80 13.52 1.54
N LYS A 29 14.59 14.03 1.25
CA LYS A 29 13.87 14.92 2.17
C LYS A 29 13.55 14.25 3.51
N ILE A 30 13.19 12.97 3.49
CA ILE A 30 12.93 12.20 4.71
C ILE A 30 14.22 12.09 5.55
N ARG A 31 15.36 11.76 4.93
CA ARG A 31 16.66 11.68 5.62
C ARG A 31 17.10 13.02 6.20
N ASP A 32 16.88 14.12 5.48
CA ASP A 32 17.18 15.45 6.00
C ASP A 32 16.32 15.79 7.22
N ARG A 33 15.02 15.46 7.17
CA ARG A 33 14.12 15.62 8.32
C ARG A 33 14.54 14.78 9.52
N ILE A 34 14.97 13.54 9.31
CA ILE A 34 15.49 12.68 10.38
C ILE A 34 16.71 13.35 11.03
N LYS A 35 17.67 13.86 10.24
CA LYS A 35 18.85 14.56 10.77
C LYS A 35 18.48 15.80 11.61
N GLU A 36 17.51 16.59 11.15
CA GLU A 36 17.01 17.74 11.92
C GLU A 36 16.45 17.30 13.29
N LEU A 37 15.64 16.24 13.31
CA LEU A 37 15.03 15.73 14.53
C LEU A 37 16.06 15.09 15.46
N GLU A 38 17.04 14.39 14.91
CA GLU A 38 18.17 13.82 15.68
C GLU A 38 19.02 14.93 16.30
N ALA A 39 19.22 16.06 15.61
CA ALA A 39 19.89 17.22 16.20
C ALA A 39 19.11 17.82 17.38
N ILE A 40 17.78 17.85 17.31
CA ILE A 40 16.90 18.27 18.41
C ILE A 40 16.98 17.27 19.57
N GLN A 41 16.95 15.96 19.27
CA GLN A 41 17.05 14.90 20.27
C GLN A 41 18.38 14.92 21.03
N ASN A 42 19.46 15.34 20.38
CA ASN A 42 20.79 15.45 20.96
C ASN A 42 21.04 16.78 21.70
N ALA A 43 20.08 17.71 21.73
CA ALA A 43 20.22 18.98 22.43
C ALA A 43 20.09 18.80 23.96
N ASP A 44 20.83 19.62 24.71
CA ASP A 44 20.72 19.65 26.17
C ASP A 44 19.30 20.01 26.61
N GLY A 45 18.78 19.29 27.61
CA GLY A 45 17.43 19.49 28.13
C GLY A 45 16.30 18.92 27.27
N PHE A 46 16.60 18.23 26.16
CA PHE A 46 15.56 17.57 25.35
C PHE A 46 14.70 16.58 26.17
N TRP A 47 15.33 15.85 27.09
CA TRP A 47 14.65 14.88 27.96
C TRP A 47 13.89 15.52 29.13
N ASP A 48 14.03 16.83 29.34
CA ASP A 48 13.33 17.56 30.41
C ASP A 48 11.85 17.84 30.05
N ASP A 49 11.49 17.73 28.78
CA ASP A 49 10.09 17.74 28.29
C ASP A 49 9.71 16.36 27.72
N PRO A 50 9.14 15.46 28.54
CA PRO A 50 8.77 14.11 28.12
C PRO A 50 7.77 14.06 26.97
N ASP A 51 6.85 15.03 26.88
CA ASP A 51 5.81 15.07 25.84
C ASP A 51 6.43 15.43 24.49
N ASN A 52 7.33 16.41 24.46
CA ASN A 52 8.08 16.75 23.26
C ASN A 52 9.04 15.61 22.87
N ALA A 53 9.77 15.04 23.83
CA ALA A 53 10.71 13.96 23.58
C ALA A 53 10.03 12.74 22.93
N LYS A 54 8.84 12.38 23.42
CA LYS A 54 8.02 11.31 22.85
C LYS A 54 7.55 11.61 21.43
N LYS A 55 7.12 12.85 21.13
CA LYS A 55 6.70 13.25 19.79
C LYS A 55 7.83 13.16 18.78
N VAL A 56 8.99 13.76 19.10
CA VAL A 56 10.17 13.77 18.23
C VAL A 56 10.71 12.36 18.00
N SER A 57 10.87 11.56 19.06
CA SER A 57 11.34 10.17 18.94
C SER A 57 10.39 9.32 18.09
N LYS A 58 9.08 9.52 18.25
CA LYS A 58 8.07 8.84 17.43
C LYS A 58 8.17 9.24 15.96
N GLU A 59 8.34 10.52 15.67
CA GLU A 59 8.51 11.01 14.29
C GLU A 59 9.76 10.41 13.64
N ILE A 60 10.89 10.40 14.33
CA ILE A 60 12.14 9.75 13.87
C ILE A 60 11.88 8.29 13.51
N SER A 61 11.32 7.51 14.44
CA SER A 61 11.06 6.08 14.21
C SER A 61 10.09 5.84 13.05
N GLN A 62 9.09 6.70 12.86
CA GLN A 62 8.16 6.60 11.75
C GLN A 62 8.84 6.86 10.39
N LEU A 63 9.66 7.90 10.32
CA LEU A 63 10.40 8.26 9.10
C LEU A 63 11.46 7.22 8.74
N GLN A 64 12.22 6.73 9.74
CA GLN A 64 13.20 5.65 9.56
C GLN A 64 12.51 4.37 9.07
N SER A 65 11.44 3.95 9.74
CA SER A 65 10.66 2.77 9.34
C SER A 65 10.11 2.91 7.91
N LYS A 66 9.71 4.11 7.49
CA LYS A 66 9.24 4.35 6.13
C LYS A 66 10.33 4.07 5.09
N ILE A 67 11.55 4.59 5.28
CA ILE A 67 12.68 4.34 4.36
C ILE A 67 13.08 2.87 4.37
N GLU A 68 13.27 2.29 5.58
CA GLU A 68 13.77 0.93 5.73
C GLU A 68 12.87 -0.11 5.05
N LYS A 69 11.55 0.11 5.01
CA LYS A 69 10.61 -0.80 4.35
C LYS A 69 10.93 -0.99 2.87
N PHE A 70 11.23 0.09 2.14
CA PHE A 70 11.59 0.01 0.72
C PHE A 70 12.99 -0.57 0.54
N GLU A 71 13.96 -0.13 1.33
CA GLU A 71 15.34 -0.63 1.23
C GLU A 71 15.40 -2.14 1.49
N LYS A 72 14.67 -2.62 2.51
CA LYS A 72 14.55 -4.07 2.79
C LYS A 72 13.82 -4.81 1.67
N MET A 73 12.81 -4.22 1.05
CA MET A 73 12.09 -4.86 -0.06
C MET A 73 12.99 -5.00 -1.29
N ILE A 74 13.70 -3.93 -1.65
CA ILE A 74 14.66 -3.94 -2.77
C ILE A 74 15.76 -4.97 -2.51
N ALA A 75 16.33 -5.00 -1.30
CA ALA A 75 17.35 -5.98 -0.93
C ALA A 75 16.85 -7.43 -1.07
N LYS A 76 15.62 -7.74 -0.62
CA LYS A 76 15.04 -9.09 -0.79
C LYS A 76 14.86 -9.49 -2.25
N ILE A 77 14.49 -8.54 -3.11
CA ILE A 77 14.36 -8.80 -4.56
C ILE A 77 15.74 -9.06 -5.17
N ASP A 78 16.75 -8.29 -4.75
CA ASP A 78 18.14 -8.48 -5.18
C ASP A 78 18.68 -9.85 -4.72
N ASP A 79 18.44 -10.25 -3.46
CA ASP A 79 18.81 -11.57 -2.94
C ASP A 79 18.13 -12.72 -3.72
N ALA A 80 16.87 -12.54 -4.14
CA ALA A 80 16.14 -13.52 -4.94
C ALA A 80 16.69 -13.62 -6.38
N LEU A 81 17.12 -12.51 -6.97
CA LEU A 81 17.81 -12.50 -8.26
C LEU A 81 19.14 -13.26 -8.17
N ASP A 82 19.94 -13.00 -7.13
CA ASP A 82 21.20 -13.70 -6.89
C ASP A 82 20.98 -15.21 -6.69
N THR A 83 19.89 -15.59 -6.01
CA THR A 83 19.51 -17.00 -5.82
C THR A 83 19.21 -17.70 -7.14
N ILE A 84 18.49 -17.04 -8.06
CA ILE A 84 18.24 -17.56 -9.41
C ILE A 84 19.54 -17.74 -10.18
N ASP A 85 20.44 -16.76 -10.10
CA ASP A 85 21.72 -16.81 -10.82
C ASP A 85 22.60 -17.97 -10.32
N ILE A 86 22.60 -18.25 -9.01
CA ILE A 86 23.30 -19.42 -8.44
C ILE A 86 22.65 -20.73 -8.90
N ALA A 87 21.32 -20.85 -8.81
CA ALA A 87 20.60 -22.07 -9.20
C ALA A 87 20.81 -22.42 -10.68
N GLU A 88 20.80 -21.43 -11.57
CA GLU A 88 21.07 -21.64 -13.01
C GLU A 88 22.51 -22.09 -13.26
N LEU A 89 23.49 -21.56 -12.52
CA LEU A 89 24.90 -21.95 -12.63
C LEU A 89 25.16 -23.37 -12.12
N GLU A 90 24.51 -23.76 -11.02
CA GLU A 90 24.68 -25.08 -10.40
C GLU A 90 23.83 -26.17 -11.08
N GLY A 91 22.76 -25.78 -11.80
CA GLY A 91 21.82 -26.69 -12.42
C GLY A 91 21.01 -27.52 -11.41
N ASP A 92 20.84 -26.98 -10.19
CA ASP A 92 20.13 -27.66 -9.10
C ASP A 92 18.62 -27.36 -9.17
N GLU A 93 17.88 -28.27 -9.79
CA GLU A 93 16.41 -28.18 -9.91
C GLU A 93 15.67 -28.32 -8.56
N SER A 94 16.36 -28.69 -7.47
CA SER A 94 15.71 -28.84 -6.15
C SER A 94 15.28 -27.51 -5.53
N GLU A 95 15.79 -26.39 -6.04
CA GLU A 95 15.44 -25.04 -5.59
C GLU A 95 14.31 -24.38 -6.41
N ASP A 96 13.86 -25.00 -7.51
CA ASP A 96 12.88 -24.42 -8.44
C ASP A 96 11.56 -24.03 -7.75
N GLU A 97 11.02 -24.91 -6.89
CA GLU A 97 9.75 -24.67 -6.19
C GLU A 97 9.88 -23.54 -5.15
N LYS A 98 11.03 -23.44 -4.48
CA LYS A 98 11.31 -22.37 -3.52
C LYS A 98 11.46 -21.02 -4.21
N ILE A 99 12.10 -20.99 -5.37
CA ILE A 99 12.23 -19.78 -6.20
C ILE A 99 10.85 -19.29 -6.61
N LEU A 100 9.99 -20.16 -7.15
CA LEU A 100 8.62 -19.78 -7.54
C LEU A 100 7.80 -19.25 -6.36
N THR A 101 7.89 -19.91 -5.20
CA THR A 101 7.21 -19.46 -3.98
C THR A 101 7.71 -18.09 -3.53
N THR A 102 9.04 -17.89 -3.56
CA THR A 102 9.66 -16.61 -3.19
C THR A 102 9.21 -15.47 -4.11
N VAL A 103 9.17 -15.72 -5.43
CA VAL A 103 8.71 -14.74 -6.42
C VAL A 103 7.24 -14.38 -6.19
N HIS A 104 6.39 -15.37 -5.91
CA HIS A 104 4.98 -15.13 -5.57
C HIS A 104 4.82 -14.26 -4.33
N ASP A 105 5.50 -14.61 -3.23
CA ASP A 105 5.41 -13.88 -1.96
C ASP A 105 5.96 -12.45 -2.09
N LEU A 106 7.03 -12.27 -2.86
CA LEU A 106 7.56 -10.94 -3.18
C LEU A 106 6.58 -10.12 -4.01
N SER A 107 5.88 -10.74 -4.97
CA SER A 107 4.83 -10.08 -5.77
C SER A 107 3.75 -9.47 -4.88
N GLU A 108 3.18 -10.26 -3.97
CA GLU A 108 2.14 -9.80 -3.04
C GLU A 108 2.65 -8.67 -2.12
N ALA A 109 3.90 -8.79 -1.66
CA ALA A 109 4.49 -7.80 -0.77
C ALA A 109 4.81 -6.47 -1.49
N VAL A 110 5.26 -6.54 -2.75
CA VAL A 110 5.49 -5.40 -3.63
C VAL A 110 4.18 -4.68 -3.92
N GLU A 111 3.13 -5.40 -4.31
CA GLU A 111 1.80 -4.82 -4.57
C GLU A 111 1.27 -4.07 -3.33
N SER A 112 1.39 -4.70 -2.15
CA SER A 112 0.96 -4.11 -0.88
C SER A 112 1.73 -2.82 -0.55
N LEU A 113 3.05 -2.81 -0.74
CA LEU A 113 3.88 -1.63 -0.46
C LEU A 113 3.67 -0.51 -1.49
N SER A 114 3.50 -0.85 -2.78
CA SER A 114 3.14 0.09 -3.84
C SER A 114 1.82 0.78 -3.54
N LEU A 115 0.79 0.01 -3.15
CA LEU A 115 -0.50 0.58 -2.78
C LEU A 115 -0.39 1.54 -1.59
N ALA A 116 0.37 1.17 -0.56
CA ALA A 116 0.62 2.04 0.58
C ALA A 116 1.34 3.35 0.20
N THR A 117 2.11 3.34 -0.89
CA THR A 117 2.82 4.52 -1.40
C THR A 117 1.88 5.48 -2.12
N LEU A 118 0.95 4.92 -2.92
CA LEU A 118 -0.11 5.67 -3.59
C LEU A 118 -1.02 6.38 -2.58
N LEU A 119 -1.26 5.76 -1.43
CA LEU A 119 -2.13 6.26 -0.36
C LEU A 119 -1.39 7.20 0.63
N SER A 120 -0.57 8.12 0.12
CA SER A 120 0.22 9.06 0.94
C SER A 120 -0.27 10.53 0.90
N GLY A 121 -1.44 10.75 0.29
CA GLY A 121 -2.14 12.03 0.29
C GLY A 121 -2.57 12.47 1.69
N LYS A 122 -2.78 13.79 1.85
CA LYS A 122 -3.14 14.43 3.14
C LYS A 122 -4.37 13.79 3.82
N TYR A 123 -5.28 13.24 3.05
CA TYR A 123 -6.57 12.73 3.53
C TYR A 123 -6.71 11.21 3.42
N ASP A 124 -5.68 10.50 2.96
CA ASP A 124 -5.79 9.06 2.65
C ASP A 124 -5.95 8.19 3.91
N SER A 125 -5.56 8.71 5.07
CA SER A 125 -5.79 8.06 6.37
C SER A 125 -7.16 8.35 6.97
N LEU A 126 -7.98 9.21 6.34
CA LEU A 126 -9.30 9.57 6.84
C LEU A 126 -10.37 8.68 6.21
N ASN A 127 -11.49 8.57 6.92
CA ASN A 127 -12.68 7.92 6.39
C ASN A 127 -13.17 8.63 5.12
N ALA A 128 -13.63 7.84 4.16
CA ALA A 128 -14.19 8.34 2.92
C ALA A 128 -15.71 8.54 3.08
N ILE A 129 -16.25 9.59 2.47
CA ILE A 129 -17.70 9.71 2.25
C ILE A 129 -17.94 9.44 0.77
N LEU A 130 -18.64 8.36 0.48
CA LEU A 130 -19.01 7.99 -0.89
C LEU A 130 -20.47 8.34 -1.12
N THR A 131 -20.73 9.11 -2.18
CA THR A 131 -22.09 9.41 -2.64
C THR A 131 -22.28 8.83 -4.03
N LEU A 132 -23.31 7.99 -4.18
CA LEU A 132 -23.75 7.45 -5.45
C LEU A 132 -25.04 8.16 -5.87
N HIS A 133 -25.12 8.52 -7.15
CA HIS A 133 -26.31 9.09 -7.77
C HIS A 133 -26.66 8.27 -9.02
N ALA A 134 -27.91 7.87 -9.14
CA ALA A 134 -28.42 7.31 -10.38
C ALA A 134 -28.37 8.39 -11.47
N GLY A 135 -27.72 8.07 -12.59
CA GLY A 135 -27.64 8.95 -13.76
C GLY A 135 -28.94 8.99 -14.57
N ALA A 136 -28.84 9.51 -15.80
CA ALA A 136 -29.95 9.46 -16.75
C ALA A 136 -30.23 7.99 -17.14
N GLY A 137 -31.50 7.56 -17.06
CA GLY A 137 -31.89 6.17 -17.37
C GLY A 137 -33.09 5.65 -16.55
N GLY A 138 -33.66 6.45 -15.65
CA GLY A 138 -34.86 6.06 -14.91
C GLY A 138 -34.61 4.85 -14.01
N THR A 139 -35.51 3.86 -14.04
CA THR A 139 -35.48 2.68 -13.17
C THR A 139 -34.24 1.80 -13.38
N GLU A 140 -33.74 1.65 -14.61
CA GLU A 140 -32.52 0.86 -14.88
C GLU A 140 -31.26 1.48 -14.26
N ALA A 141 -31.13 2.81 -14.34
CA ALA A 141 -30.02 3.52 -13.71
C ALA A 141 -30.08 3.44 -12.17
N GLN A 142 -31.30 3.42 -11.61
CA GLN A 142 -31.52 3.24 -10.17
C GLN A 142 -31.14 1.82 -9.73
N ASP A 143 -31.49 0.80 -10.51
CA ASP A 143 -31.11 -0.59 -10.23
C ASP A 143 -29.59 -0.77 -10.29
N TRP A 144 -28.93 -0.17 -11.30
CA TRP A 144 -27.46 -0.17 -11.39
C TRP A 144 -26.80 0.54 -10.20
N CYS A 145 -27.34 1.67 -9.75
CA CYS A 145 -26.88 2.37 -8.55
C CYS A 145 -26.95 1.44 -7.32
N SER A 146 -28.02 0.64 -7.21
CA SER A 146 -28.15 -0.37 -6.14
C SER A 146 -27.08 -1.47 -6.23
N MET A 147 -26.73 -1.90 -7.45
CA MET A 147 -25.66 -2.88 -7.67
C MET A 147 -24.30 -2.34 -7.24
N LEU A 148 -23.99 -1.08 -7.59
CA LEU A 148 -22.76 -0.42 -7.17
C LEU A 148 -22.71 -0.25 -5.65
N TYR A 149 -23.81 0.17 -5.03
CA TYR A 149 -23.89 0.29 -3.58
C TYR A 149 -23.54 -1.04 -2.91
N ARG A 150 -24.18 -2.14 -3.33
CA ARG A 150 -23.89 -3.49 -2.84
C ARG A 150 -22.46 -3.95 -3.12
N MET A 151 -21.87 -3.56 -4.26
CA MET A 151 -20.50 -3.90 -4.61
C MET A 151 -19.52 -3.25 -3.62
N TYR A 152 -19.69 -1.94 -3.36
CA TYR A 152 -18.80 -1.21 -2.47
C TYR A 152 -18.95 -1.64 -1.01
N THR A 153 -20.17 -1.85 -0.49
CA THR A 153 -20.35 -2.30 0.89
C THR A 153 -19.73 -3.68 1.11
N ARG A 154 -19.92 -4.63 0.19
CA ARG A 154 -19.25 -5.95 0.27
C ARG A 154 -17.73 -5.88 0.14
N TYR A 155 -17.19 -4.93 -0.62
CA TYR A 155 -15.74 -4.70 -0.67
C TYR A 155 -15.23 -4.21 0.69
N CYS A 156 -15.92 -3.24 1.29
CA CYS A 156 -15.56 -2.69 2.60
C CYS A 156 -15.64 -3.76 3.70
N GLU A 157 -16.69 -4.58 3.72
CA GLU A 157 -16.83 -5.71 4.64
C GLU A 157 -15.66 -6.70 4.52
N ARG A 158 -15.26 -7.06 3.28
CA ARG A 158 -14.09 -7.95 3.06
C ARG A 158 -12.77 -7.34 3.52
N ARG A 159 -12.65 -6.01 3.49
CA ARG A 159 -11.50 -5.27 4.02
C ARG A 159 -11.59 -5.03 5.54
N GLY A 160 -12.70 -5.42 6.19
CA GLY A 160 -12.94 -5.19 7.61
C GLY A 160 -13.29 -3.74 7.96
N TRP A 161 -13.74 -2.95 6.99
CA TRP A 161 -14.11 -1.55 7.18
C TRP A 161 -15.60 -1.40 7.49
N ALA A 162 -15.94 -0.45 8.36
CA ALA A 162 -17.31 -0.20 8.78
C ALA A 162 -18.01 0.78 7.83
N CYS A 163 -19.08 0.34 7.17
CA CYS A 163 -19.94 1.24 6.40
C CYS A 163 -21.06 1.82 7.27
N THR A 164 -21.23 3.14 7.28
CA THR A 164 -22.37 3.82 7.92
C THR A 164 -23.14 4.62 6.87
N GLU A 165 -24.39 4.26 6.63
CA GLU A 165 -25.30 5.06 5.80
C GLU A 165 -25.53 6.42 6.47
N LEU A 166 -25.30 7.50 5.71
CA LEU A 166 -25.55 8.88 6.14
C LEU A 166 -26.84 9.43 5.54
N ASP A 167 -27.14 9.05 4.30
CA ASP A 167 -28.35 9.42 3.57
C ASP A 167 -28.73 8.33 2.56
N TYR A 168 -30.02 8.11 2.34
CA TYR A 168 -30.53 7.08 1.44
C TYR A 168 -31.86 7.50 0.81
N LEU A 169 -31.90 7.48 -0.52
CA LEU A 169 -33.10 7.76 -1.30
C LEU A 169 -33.38 6.61 -2.25
N ALA A 170 -34.47 5.88 -1.98
CA ALA A 170 -34.95 4.79 -2.82
C ALA A 170 -35.39 5.27 -4.21
N GLY A 171 -35.33 4.36 -5.19
CA GLY A 171 -36.00 4.53 -6.48
C GLY A 171 -37.51 4.59 -6.34
N ASP A 172 -38.19 5.19 -7.33
CA ASP A 172 -39.66 5.29 -7.32
C ASP A 172 -40.33 3.92 -7.55
N GLU A 173 -39.69 3.07 -8.37
CA GLU A 173 -40.16 1.71 -8.68
C GLU A 173 -39.19 0.64 -8.18
N ALA A 174 -37.89 0.81 -8.43
CA ALA A 174 -36.84 -0.12 -8.03
C ALA A 174 -35.48 0.59 -7.88
N GLY A 175 -34.55 -0.05 -7.18
CA GLY A 175 -33.18 0.45 -7.04
C GLY A 175 -33.04 1.67 -6.13
N ILE A 176 -31.98 2.45 -6.35
CA ILE A 176 -31.58 3.58 -5.51
C ILE A 176 -31.41 4.83 -6.38
N LYS A 177 -32.06 5.94 -6.01
CA LYS A 177 -31.82 7.25 -6.63
C LYS A 177 -30.51 7.86 -6.14
N SER A 178 -30.27 7.83 -4.83
CA SER A 178 -29.02 8.27 -4.25
C SER A 178 -28.75 7.60 -2.91
N VAL A 179 -27.47 7.38 -2.59
CA VAL A 179 -27.03 6.95 -1.27
C VAL A 179 -25.71 7.63 -0.93
N THR A 180 -25.59 8.11 0.30
CA THR A 180 -24.33 8.61 0.86
C THR A 180 -23.96 7.74 2.05
N PHE A 181 -22.75 7.21 2.07
CA PHE A 181 -22.26 6.40 3.18
C PHE A 181 -20.80 6.72 3.49
N ARG A 182 -20.45 6.60 4.78
CA ARG A 182 -19.09 6.73 5.28
C ARG A 182 -18.44 5.37 5.39
N VAL A 183 -17.18 5.28 5.00
CA VAL A 183 -16.28 4.12 5.18
C VAL A 183 -15.10 4.56 6.02
#